data_AF-A0A7K3Z5G4-F1
#
_entry.id   AF-A0A7K3Z5G4-F1
#
_cell.length_a   1.000
_cell.length_b   1.000
_cell.length_c   1.000
_cell.angle_alpha   90.00
_cell.angle_beta   90.00
_cell.angle_gamma   90.00
#
_symmetry.space_group_name_H-M   'P 1'
#
loop_
_entity.id
_entity.type
_entity.pdbx_description
1 polymer ?
#
loop_
_entity_poly.entity_id
_entity_poly.type
_entity_poly.pdbx_seq_one_letter_code
_entity_poly.pdbx_strand_id
1 'polypeptide(L)'
;MKSALKKILSKRAILIVLVAVLVISIFNTYLILDGIRTSNSSNILAYDFVLSQDGQVYQLRNMYNGQITTYSGSASSAINSALSQGDSIYLNYGTYILTEDVEVINKLNCKIVSDGATIIGNGHKILLYGEDYTFSQNGIISGLTIINGTIKIQNSLSTSISNIKFVNTTTGIEFINTNTWSEYNKIENCQFINNTEGIAFRTPVGENATGSYASSIIERCSFNINDFSVGIKVEPLAEFSDSQLQNVRFWMGEHGRANQTALLVRGTMCQSLLLGVVFESFTDEPVYMFGIELGETCTAAPLLDGGVSFLGNWTAKIYNPYSIWISGVGSLFSREKVDIPVGTGNQYNEPVSIDVQPSNVAYFKPKIEVTGGFKTGEIVTVRIWIEYIDNTESTQAVVRTFNESGSVWLSDEELLSLYPSQNIVWSVKVAAKTNMDSSGVYVKVSGYGATG
;
A
#
# COMPACT_ATOMS: atom_id res chain seq x y z
N MET A 1 27.33 -19.92 -74.15
CA MET A 1 25.96 -19.42 -73.84
C MET A 1 25.83 -19.02 -72.36
N LYS A 2 26.78 -18.23 -71.84
CA LYS A 2 26.86 -17.76 -70.45
C LYS A 2 27.48 -16.36 -70.45
N SER A 3 26.69 -15.29 -70.58
CA SER A 3 27.07 -13.94 -70.11
C SER A 3 26.02 -12.86 -70.32
N ALA A 4 24.99 -13.07 -71.16
CA ALA A 4 24.04 -11.99 -71.49
C ALA A 4 22.84 -11.84 -70.52
N LEU A 5 22.55 -12.85 -69.69
CA LEU A 5 21.37 -12.83 -68.79
C LEU A 5 21.61 -12.13 -67.44
N LYS A 6 22.81 -11.59 -67.17
CA LYS A 6 23.22 -11.14 -65.83
C LYS A 6 23.34 -9.62 -65.63
N LYS A 7 22.92 -8.80 -66.60
CA LYS A 7 23.04 -7.32 -66.52
C LYS A 7 21.77 -6.53 -66.92
N ILE A 8 20.61 -7.20 -67.00
CA ILE A 8 19.32 -6.58 -67.34
C ILE A 8 18.27 -6.86 -66.25
N LEU A 9 18.65 -6.83 -64.98
CA LEU A 9 17.76 -6.16 -64.01
C LEU A 9 18.01 -4.68 -64.24
N SER A 10 17.34 -4.14 -65.27
CA SER A 10 17.58 -2.78 -65.74
C SER A 10 17.43 -1.82 -64.56
N LYS A 11 18.22 -0.75 -64.51
CA LYS A 11 18.09 0.30 -63.48
C LYS A 11 16.63 0.76 -63.30
N ARG A 12 15.81 0.63 -64.35
CA ARG A 12 14.35 0.91 -64.33
C ARG A 12 13.56 -0.10 -63.49
N ALA A 13 13.87 -1.39 -63.54
CA ALA A 13 13.21 -2.39 -62.69
C ALA A 13 13.53 -2.19 -61.20
N ILE A 14 14.80 -1.87 -60.88
CA ILE A 14 15.20 -1.54 -59.50
C ILE A 14 14.51 -0.26 -59.04
N LEU A 15 14.43 0.77 -59.89
CA LEU A 15 13.73 2.02 -59.58
C LEU A 15 12.23 1.78 -59.33
N ILE A 16 11.57 0.96 -60.14
CA ILE A 16 10.14 0.63 -59.98
C ILE A 16 9.91 -0.10 -58.64
N VAL A 17 10.78 -1.06 -58.29
CA VAL A 17 10.69 -1.76 -57.00
C VAL A 17 10.93 -0.80 -55.84
N LEU A 18 11.91 0.11 -55.92
CA LEU A 18 12.17 1.10 -54.87
C LEU A 18 11.00 2.08 -54.70
N VAL A 19 10.39 2.55 -55.79
CA VAL A 19 9.20 3.42 -55.73
C VAL A 19 8.02 2.67 -55.13
N ALA A 20 7.80 1.42 -55.51
CA ALA A 20 6.72 0.61 -54.93
C ALA A 20 6.92 0.39 -53.42
N VAL A 21 8.15 0.08 -52.99
CA VAL A 21 8.48 -0.06 -51.56
C VAL A 21 8.27 1.27 -50.82
N LEU A 22 8.70 2.40 -51.39
CA LEU A 22 8.53 3.72 -50.78
C LEU A 22 7.04 4.07 -50.63
N VAL A 23 6.22 3.82 -51.66
CA VAL A 23 4.77 4.06 -51.62
C VAL A 23 4.11 3.17 -50.57
N ILE A 24 4.47 1.88 -50.50
CA ILE A 24 3.96 0.96 -49.48
C ILE A 24 4.40 1.40 -48.07
N SER A 25 5.63 1.86 -47.89
CA SER A 25 6.10 2.41 -46.61
C SER A 25 5.31 3.64 -46.21
N ILE A 26 5.07 4.59 -47.11
CA ILE A 26 4.25 5.78 -46.85
C ILE A 26 2.82 5.38 -46.49
N PHE A 27 2.22 4.43 -47.22
CA PHE A 27 0.85 3.97 -46.97
C PHE A 27 0.74 3.23 -45.63
N ASN A 28 1.71 2.38 -45.29
CA ASN A 28 1.76 1.69 -44.00
C ASN A 28 2.00 2.67 -42.85
N THR A 29 2.90 3.64 -43.00
CA THR A 29 3.10 4.70 -42.00
C THR A 29 1.83 5.53 -41.83
N TYR A 30 1.13 5.86 -42.91
CA TYR A 30 -0.15 6.55 -42.85
C TYR A 30 -1.22 5.72 -42.12
N LEU A 31 -1.36 4.43 -42.44
CA LEU A 31 -2.33 3.54 -41.78
C LEU A 31 -2.00 3.32 -40.30
N ILE A 32 -0.72 3.25 -39.93
CA ILE A 32 -0.29 3.19 -38.52
C ILE A 32 -0.63 4.50 -37.80
N LEU A 33 -0.34 5.65 -38.40
CA LEU A 33 -0.67 6.96 -37.83
C LEU A 33 -2.18 7.20 -37.73
N ASP A 34 -2.95 6.73 -38.72
CA ASP A 34 -4.41 6.83 -38.74
C ASP A 34 -5.07 5.86 -37.76
N GLY A 35 -4.51 4.64 -37.62
CA GLY A 35 -4.90 3.67 -36.59
C GLY A 35 -4.66 4.18 -35.16
N ILE A 36 -3.52 4.84 -34.92
CA ILE A 36 -3.22 5.51 -33.63
C ILE A 36 -4.17 6.70 -33.39
N ARG A 37 -4.50 7.47 -34.43
CA ARG A 37 -5.47 8.58 -34.33
C ARG A 37 -6.89 8.09 -34.04
N THR A 38 -7.33 7.02 -34.67
CA THR A 38 -8.69 6.48 -34.52
C THR A 38 -8.89 5.79 -33.18
N SER A 39 -7.90 5.03 -32.68
CA SER A 39 -7.93 4.48 -31.32
C SER A 39 -7.97 5.55 -30.23
N ASN A 40 -7.28 6.67 -30.44
CA ASN A 40 -7.30 7.80 -29.51
C ASN A 40 -8.63 8.57 -29.60
N SER A 41 -9.24 8.68 -30.78
CA SER A 41 -10.49 9.44 -30.98
C SER A 41 -11.74 8.78 -30.37
N SER A 42 -11.81 7.44 -30.30
CA SER A 42 -12.98 6.74 -29.75
C SER A 42 -13.12 6.89 -28.24
N ASN A 43 -12.01 7.04 -27.51
CA ASN A 43 -12.04 7.29 -26.07
C ASN A 43 -12.34 8.76 -25.74
N ILE A 44 -11.92 9.70 -26.59
CA ILE A 44 -12.10 11.15 -26.39
C ILE A 44 -13.59 11.56 -26.43
N LEU A 45 -14.46 10.82 -27.14
CA LEU A 45 -15.90 11.08 -27.19
C LEU A 45 -16.64 10.78 -25.86
N ALA A 46 -15.96 10.16 -24.89
CA ALA A 46 -16.53 9.82 -23.58
C ALA A 46 -16.30 10.88 -22.48
N TYR A 47 -15.78 12.06 -22.84
CA TYR A 47 -15.50 13.15 -21.90
C TYR A 47 -16.34 14.39 -22.22
N ASP A 48 -16.76 15.13 -21.20
CA ASP A 48 -17.54 16.35 -21.35
C ASP A 48 -16.72 17.46 -22.01
N PHE A 49 -15.42 17.48 -21.72
CA PHE A 49 -14.49 18.46 -22.24
C PHE A 49 -13.19 17.86 -22.74
N VAL A 50 -12.63 18.50 -23.77
CA VAL A 50 -11.31 18.18 -24.31
C VAL A 50 -10.45 19.44 -24.31
N LEU A 51 -9.28 19.38 -23.69
CA LEU A 51 -8.35 20.50 -23.61
C LEU A 51 -7.14 20.25 -24.52
N SER A 52 -6.91 21.14 -25.47
CA SER A 52 -5.69 21.19 -26.29
C SER A 52 -4.89 22.45 -26.01
N GLN A 53 -3.60 22.42 -26.36
CA GLN A 53 -2.73 23.59 -26.31
C GLN A 53 -2.28 23.99 -27.72
N ASP A 54 -2.09 25.29 -27.91
CA ASP A 54 -1.37 25.89 -29.03
C ASP A 54 -0.45 26.98 -28.46
N GLY A 55 0.84 26.64 -28.29
CA GLY A 55 1.76 27.48 -27.53
C GLY A 55 1.32 27.65 -26.07
N GLN A 56 1.13 28.89 -25.62
CA GLN A 56 0.60 29.21 -24.28
C GLN A 56 -0.91 29.50 -24.27
N VAL A 57 -1.60 29.14 -25.35
CA VAL A 57 -3.04 29.31 -25.48
C VAL A 57 -3.69 27.94 -25.34
N TYR A 58 -4.63 27.82 -24.41
CA TYR A 58 -5.37 26.59 -24.14
C TYR A 58 -6.77 26.69 -24.73
N GLN A 59 -7.15 25.68 -25.51
CA GLN A 59 -8.44 25.59 -26.18
C GLN A 59 -9.25 24.48 -25.52
N LEU A 60 -10.29 24.89 -24.80
CA LEU A 60 -11.23 23.99 -24.15
C LEU A 60 -12.43 23.79 -25.05
N ARG A 61 -12.60 22.57 -25.56
CA ARG A 61 -13.75 22.18 -26.37
C ARG A 61 -14.79 21.50 -25.48
N ASN A 62 -16.00 22.03 -25.47
CA ASN A 62 -17.16 21.33 -24.92
C ASN A 62 -17.63 20.28 -25.95
N MET A 63 -17.71 19.02 -25.53
CA MET A 63 -18.01 17.90 -26.41
C MET A 63 -19.50 17.72 -26.70
N TYR A 64 -20.37 18.32 -25.89
CA TYR A 64 -21.81 18.32 -26.11
C TYR A 64 -22.23 19.25 -27.25
N ASN A 65 -21.74 20.49 -27.25
CA ASN A 65 -22.15 21.51 -28.23
C ASN A 65 -21.05 21.90 -29.24
N GLY A 66 -19.82 21.40 -29.07
CA GLY A 66 -18.68 21.68 -29.94
C GLY A 66 -18.06 23.06 -29.76
N GLN A 67 -18.54 23.88 -28.82
CA GLN A 67 -18.02 25.22 -28.56
C GLN A 67 -16.58 25.16 -28.04
N ILE A 68 -15.73 26.04 -28.56
CA ILE A 68 -14.34 26.18 -28.13
C ILE A 68 -14.18 27.49 -27.37
N THR A 69 -13.73 27.40 -26.13
CA THR A 69 -13.35 28.55 -25.30
C THR A 69 -11.84 28.62 -25.18
N THR A 70 -11.28 29.82 -25.28
CA THR A 70 -9.82 30.04 -25.28
C THR A 70 -9.38 30.68 -23.98
N TYR A 71 -8.31 30.14 -23.38
CA TYR A 71 -7.68 30.62 -22.15
C TYR A 71 -6.21 30.90 -22.43
N SER A 72 -5.74 32.12 -22.13
CA SER A 72 -4.35 32.51 -22.35
C SER A 72 -3.53 32.35 -21.06
N GLY A 73 -2.43 31.60 -21.12
CA GLY A 73 -1.41 31.55 -20.06
C GLY A 73 -1.77 30.74 -18.81
N SER A 74 -3.02 30.28 -18.65
CA SER A 74 -3.47 29.48 -17.49
C SER A 74 -4.21 28.22 -17.94
N ALA A 75 -3.58 27.05 -17.78
CA ALA A 75 -4.27 25.78 -18.00
C ALA A 75 -5.25 25.48 -16.87
N SER A 76 -4.90 25.86 -15.64
CA SER A 76 -5.75 25.70 -14.45
C SER A 76 -7.11 26.37 -14.63
N SER A 77 -7.18 27.57 -15.21
CA SER A 77 -8.47 28.25 -15.44
C SER A 77 -9.33 27.52 -16.48
N ALA A 78 -8.72 26.93 -17.52
CA ALA A 78 -9.44 26.10 -18.48
C ALA A 78 -9.98 24.82 -17.83
N ILE A 79 -9.15 24.15 -17.03
CA ILE A 79 -9.51 22.91 -16.34
C ILE A 79 -10.62 23.16 -15.29
N ASN A 80 -10.49 24.22 -14.48
CA ASN A 80 -11.53 24.62 -13.51
C ASN A 80 -12.85 25.01 -14.20
N SER A 81 -12.78 25.68 -15.36
CA SER A 81 -13.97 25.99 -16.13
C SER A 81 -14.65 24.73 -16.69
N ALA A 82 -13.88 23.72 -17.08
CA ALA A 82 -14.42 22.43 -17.50
C ALA A 82 -15.11 21.71 -16.34
N LEU A 83 -14.41 21.60 -15.21
CA LEU A 83 -14.87 20.85 -14.04
C LEU A 83 -16.01 21.54 -13.31
N SER A 84 -16.15 22.87 -13.40
CA SER A 84 -17.34 23.55 -12.87
C SER A 84 -18.61 23.27 -13.70
N GLN A 85 -18.47 22.92 -14.97
CA GLN A 85 -19.59 22.74 -15.91
C GLN A 85 -19.91 21.26 -16.21
N GLY A 86 -18.94 20.36 -16.08
CA GLY A 86 -19.07 18.93 -16.33
C GLY A 86 -18.20 18.12 -15.37
N ASP A 87 -18.21 16.81 -15.51
CA ASP A 87 -17.54 15.91 -14.58
C ASP A 87 -16.23 15.35 -15.14
N SER A 88 -16.02 15.45 -16.45
CA SER A 88 -14.92 14.78 -17.13
C SER A 88 -14.18 15.67 -18.13
N ILE A 89 -12.86 15.68 -18.03
CA ILE A 89 -11.96 16.38 -18.95
C ILE A 89 -10.85 15.44 -19.44
N TYR A 90 -10.63 15.46 -20.75
CA TYR A 90 -9.48 14.83 -21.39
C TYR A 90 -8.46 15.88 -21.83
N LEU A 91 -7.21 15.71 -21.43
CA LEU A 91 -6.10 16.56 -21.84
C LEU A 91 -5.39 15.89 -23.01
N ASN A 92 -5.38 16.54 -24.17
CA ASN A 92 -4.56 16.11 -25.29
C ASN A 92 -3.07 16.15 -24.93
N TYR A 93 -2.25 15.45 -25.71
CA TYR A 93 -0.80 15.53 -25.53
C TYR A 93 -0.32 16.98 -25.56
N GLY A 94 0.41 17.40 -24.53
CA GLY A 94 0.86 18.78 -24.39
C GLY A 94 1.46 19.11 -23.02
N THR A 95 1.76 20.39 -22.80
CA THR A 95 2.38 20.94 -21.58
C THR A 95 1.49 22.03 -20.99
N TYR A 96 0.81 21.69 -19.92
CA TYR A 96 -0.21 22.52 -19.28
C TYR A 96 0.36 23.18 -18.03
N ILE A 97 0.45 24.50 -18.02
CA ILE A 97 1.02 25.27 -16.91
C ILE A 97 -0.12 25.69 -15.97
N LEU A 98 -0.02 25.29 -14.70
CA LEU A 98 -0.92 25.76 -13.66
C LEU A 98 -0.42 27.10 -13.10
N THR A 99 -1.34 28.02 -12.91
CA THR A 99 -1.12 29.32 -12.25
C THR A 99 -1.97 29.49 -10.99
N GLU A 100 -2.83 28.51 -10.72
CA GLU A 100 -3.70 28.38 -9.56
C GLU A 100 -4.00 26.88 -9.36
N ASP A 101 -4.58 26.52 -8.22
CA ASP A 101 -5.00 25.14 -7.97
C ASP A 101 -6.15 24.76 -8.91
N VAL A 102 -6.18 23.49 -9.31
CA VAL A 102 -7.31 22.86 -9.98
C VAL A 102 -8.22 22.27 -8.91
N GLU A 103 -9.47 22.71 -8.85
CA GLU A 103 -10.41 22.35 -7.80
C GLU A 103 -11.55 21.48 -8.34
N VAL A 104 -11.68 20.28 -7.78
CA VAL A 104 -12.77 19.35 -8.01
C VAL A 104 -13.55 19.22 -6.71
N ILE A 105 -14.58 20.06 -6.56
CA ILE A 105 -15.34 20.22 -5.31
C ILE A 105 -16.68 19.50 -5.40
N ASN A 106 -16.95 18.62 -4.43
CA ASN A 106 -18.23 17.92 -4.26
C ASN A 106 -18.70 17.21 -5.55
N LYS A 107 -17.79 16.48 -6.20
CA LYS A 107 -18.07 15.73 -7.42
C LYS A 107 -17.97 14.23 -7.26
N LEU A 108 -18.93 13.56 -7.89
CA LEU A 108 -18.95 12.11 -8.06
C LEU A 108 -18.47 11.77 -9.46
N ASN A 109 -17.70 10.69 -9.58
CA ASN A 109 -17.23 10.14 -10.86
C ASN A 109 -16.44 11.14 -11.72
N CYS A 110 -15.76 12.09 -11.08
CA CYS A 110 -14.97 13.09 -11.80
C CYS A 110 -13.79 12.44 -12.53
N LYS A 111 -13.39 12.99 -13.68
CA LYS A 111 -12.30 12.44 -14.48
C LYS A 111 -11.38 13.54 -14.99
N ILE A 112 -10.08 13.41 -14.72
CA ILE A 112 -9.01 14.17 -15.36
C ILE A 112 -8.05 13.17 -15.98
N VAL A 113 -8.14 12.99 -17.29
CA VAL A 113 -7.42 11.90 -17.98
C VAL A 113 -6.60 12.45 -19.13
N SER A 114 -5.47 11.80 -19.41
CA SER A 114 -4.68 12.01 -20.62
C SER A 114 -4.00 10.72 -21.05
N ASP A 115 -3.51 10.69 -22.29
CA ASP A 115 -2.59 9.68 -22.79
C ASP A 115 -1.16 10.27 -22.91
N GLY A 116 -0.69 10.96 -21.86
CA GLY A 116 0.68 11.46 -21.76
C GLY A 116 0.86 12.99 -21.75
N ALA A 117 -0.17 13.76 -21.39
CA ALA A 117 -0.01 15.18 -21.12
C ALA A 117 0.92 15.43 -19.92
N THR A 118 1.68 16.52 -19.99
CA THR A 118 2.49 17.02 -18.89
C THR A 118 1.81 18.22 -18.24
N ILE A 119 1.64 18.21 -16.93
CA ILE A 119 1.23 19.35 -16.12
C ILE A 119 2.46 19.90 -15.41
N ILE A 120 2.77 21.17 -15.63
CA ILE A 120 3.73 21.93 -14.83
C ILE A 120 2.94 22.58 -13.71
N GLY A 121 3.01 21.99 -12.52
CA GLY A 121 2.24 22.41 -11.36
C GLY A 121 2.69 23.73 -10.75
N ASN A 122 3.98 24.09 -10.85
CA ASN A 122 4.54 25.31 -10.23
C ASN A 122 4.21 25.46 -8.73
N GLY A 123 4.09 24.35 -8.01
CA GLY A 123 3.69 24.30 -6.60
C GLY A 123 2.18 24.22 -6.36
N HIS A 124 1.36 24.32 -7.42
CA HIS A 124 -0.09 24.18 -7.35
C HIS A 124 -0.56 22.73 -7.30
N LYS A 125 -1.81 22.57 -6.89
CA LYS A 125 -2.43 21.28 -6.62
C LYS A 125 -3.56 20.96 -7.61
N ILE A 126 -3.79 19.67 -7.83
CA ILE A 126 -5.10 19.16 -8.26
C ILE A 126 -5.79 18.66 -6.99
N LEU A 127 -6.80 19.38 -6.53
CA LEU A 127 -7.54 19.11 -5.31
C LEU A 127 -8.85 18.38 -5.63
N LEU A 128 -9.00 17.16 -5.13
CA LEU A 128 -10.28 16.47 -5.05
C LEU A 128 -10.80 16.62 -3.63
N TYR A 129 -11.91 17.35 -3.48
CA TYR A 129 -12.47 17.71 -2.18
C TYR A 129 -13.95 17.35 -2.09
N GLY A 130 -14.33 16.75 -0.96
CA GLY A 130 -15.72 16.63 -0.52
C GLY A 130 -15.93 17.35 0.81
N GLU A 131 -17.11 17.96 0.99
CA GLU A 131 -17.59 18.33 2.33
C GLU A 131 -17.63 17.11 3.26
N ASP A 132 -18.00 15.96 2.70
CA ASP A 132 -17.74 14.64 3.23
C ASP A 132 -17.48 13.63 2.07
N TYR A 133 -17.19 12.38 2.44
CA TYR A 133 -16.88 11.31 1.49
C TYR A 133 -18.07 10.92 0.59
N THR A 134 -19.30 11.33 0.91
CA THR A 134 -20.48 11.11 0.08
C THR A 134 -20.59 12.10 -1.07
N PHE A 135 -19.96 13.27 -0.93
CA PHE A 135 -19.92 14.29 -1.98
C PHE A 135 -18.72 14.18 -2.91
N SER A 136 -17.66 13.48 -2.52
CA SER A 136 -16.50 13.21 -3.37
C SER A 136 -16.25 11.71 -3.50
N GLN A 137 -16.65 11.12 -4.63
CA GLN A 137 -16.54 9.68 -4.85
C GLN A 137 -16.05 9.33 -6.24
N ASN A 138 -15.35 8.20 -6.35
CA ASN A 138 -15.03 7.55 -7.63
C ASN A 138 -14.28 8.47 -8.60
N GLY A 139 -13.48 9.40 -8.08
CA GLY A 139 -12.66 10.28 -8.90
C GLY A 139 -11.57 9.51 -9.62
N ILE A 140 -11.24 9.90 -10.86
CA ILE A 140 -10.17 9.30 -11.65
C ILE A 140 -9.22 10.38 -12.12
N ILE A 141 -7.94 10.26 -11.76
CA ILE A 141 -6.86 11.04 -12.37
C ILE A 141 -5.87 10.05 -13.02
N SER A 142 -5.63 10.17 -14.32
CA SER A 142 -4.79 9.19 -15.02
C SER A 142 -3.99 9.71 -16.20
N GLY A 143 -2.83 9.06 -16.43
CA GLY A 143 -2.04 9.15 -17.66
C GLY A 143 -1.34 10.50 -17.85
N LEU A 144 -0.91 11.10 -16.74
CA LEU A 144 -0.27 12.41 -16.70
C LEU A 144 1.21 12.30 -16.29
N THR A 145 2.01 13.26 -16.71
CA THR A 145 3.26 13.61 -16.01
C THR A 145 3.02 14.89 -15.23
N ILE A 146 3.25 14.89 -13.92
CA ILE A 146 3.11 16.06 -13.05
C ILE A 146 4.49 16.48 -12.57
N ILE A 147 4.90 17.69 -12.95
CA ILE A 147 6.19 18.29 -12.56
C ILE A 147 5.91 19.38 -11.54
N ASN A 148 6.58 19.32 -10.38
CA ASN A 148 6.44 20.31 -9.31
C ASN A 148 4.96 20.63 -8.99
N GLY A 149 4.12 19.61 -8.84
CA GLY A 149 2.71 19.74 -8.48
C GLY A 149 2.28 18.57 -7.61
N THR A 150 1.10 18.68 -6.99
CA THR A 150 0.59 17.67 -6.06
C THR A 150 -0.83 17.27 -6.45
N ILE A 151 -1.17 15.98 -6.33
CA ILE A 151 -2.57 15.56 -6.26
C ILE A 151 -2.95 15.48 -4.79
N LYS A 152 -3.96 16.26 -4.39
CA LYS A 152 -4.46 16.31 -3.02
C LYS A 152 -5.86 15.73 -2.96
N ILE A 153 -6.04 14.71 -2.14
CA ILE A 153 -7.33 14.05 -1.89
C ILE A 153 -7.80 14.41 -0.49
N GLN A 154 -9.01 14.94 -0.40
CA GLN A 154 -9.57 15.44 0.85
C GLN A 154 -11.03 15.01 1.02
N ASN A 155 -11.29 14.20 2.04
CA ASN A 155 -12.60 13.63 2.36
C ASN A 155 -13.23 12.91 1.14
N SER A 156 -12.56 11.90 0.61
CA SER A 156 -12.96 11.25 -0.65
C SER A 156 -12.96 9.73 -0.56
N LEU A 157 -13.96 9.10 -1.16
CA LEU A 157 -14.12 7.65 -1.22
C LEU A 157 -13.80 7.12 -2.64
N SER A 158 -13.03 6.05 -2.71
CA SER A 158 -12.81 5.30 -3.96
C SER A 158 -12.16 6.10 -5.10
N THR A 159 -11.28 7.06 -4.78
CA THR A 159 -10.52 7.78 -5.82
C THR A 159 -9.40 6.89 -6.38
N SER A 160 -9.25 6.89 -7.71
CA SER A 160 -8.21 6.18 -8.45
C SER A 160 -7.21 7.14 -9.09
N ILE A 161 -5.94 6.99 -8.75
CA ILE A 161 -4.80 7.73 -9.32
C ILE A 161 -3.92 6.72 -10.06
N SER A 162 -3.82 6.81 -11.38
CA SER A 162 -3.13 5.76 -12.13
C SER A 162 -2.28 6.22 -13.31
N ASN A 163 -1.21 5.50 -13.61
CA ASN A 163 -0.34 5.77 -14.77
C ASN A 163 0.23 7.21 -14.74
N ILE A 164 0.60 7.71 -13.56
CA ILE A 164 1.12 9.07 -13.38
C ILE A 164 2.60 9.05 -13.03
N LYS A 165 3.36 9.96 -13.63
CA LYS A 165 4.74 10.24 -13.23
C LYS A 165 4.81 11.56 -12.49
N PHE A 166 5.16 11.52 -11.20
CA PHE A 166 5.46 12.69 -10.37
C PHE A 166 6.95 12.99 -10.42
N VAL A 167 7.33 14.22 -10.77
CA VAL A 167 8.74 14.62 -10.94
C VAL A 167 9.02 15.90 -10.17
N ASN A 168 10.08 15.88 -9.36
CA ASN A 168 10.57 17.06 -8.62
C ASN A 168 9.45 17.76 -7.84
N THR A 169 8.63 17.01 -7.11
CA THR A 169 7.54 17.58 -6.29
C THR A 169 7.91 17.51 -4.81
N THR A 170 7.44 18.48 -4.02
CA THR A 170 7.56 18.40 -2.56
C THR A 170 6.76 17.20 -2.04
N THR A 171 5.51 17.07 -2.48
CA THR A 171 4.67 15.89 -2.20
C THR A 171 4.00 15.45 -3.49
N GLY A 172 4.12 14.18 -3.88
CA GLY A 172 3.48 13.65 -5.09
C GLY A 172 1.96 13.56 -4.91
N ILE A 173 1.55 12.71 -3.96
CA ILE A 173 0.15 12.53 -3.57
C ILE A 173 -0.01 12.83 -2.08
N GLU A 174 -1.02 13.62 -1.74
CA GLU A 174 -1.36 14.03 -0.38
C GLU A 174 -2.79 13.60 -0.05
N PHE A 175 -2.97 12.79 0.98
CA PHE A 175 -4.27 12.53 1.59
C PHE A 175 -4.40 13.31 2.88
N ILE A 176 -5.50 14.05 3.03
CA ILE A 176 -5.80 14.75 4.28
C ILE A 176 -7.30 14.70 4.56
N ASN A 177 -7.63 14.31 5.78
CA ASN A 177 -9.00 14.30 6.27
C ASN A 177 -9.26 15.61 7.02
N THR A 178 -10.30 16.35 6.65
CA THR A 178 -10.64 17.63 7.32
C THR A 178 -12.01 17.67 7.96
N ASN A 179 -12.91 16.78 7.58
CA ASN A 179 -14.26 16.73 8.16
C ASN A 179 -14.79 15.29 8.31
N THR A 180 -14.17 14.33 7.62
CA THR A 180 -14.51 12.91 7.69
C THR A 180 -13.27 12.09 7.30
N TRP A 181 -13.44 10.91 6.70
CA TRP A 181 -12.37 10.02 6.24
C TRP A 181 -12.17 10.01 4.72
N SER A 182 -11.09 9.36 4.27
CA SER A 182 -10.84 9.09 2.85
C SER A 182 -10.39 7.64 2.62
N GLU A 183 -11.28 6.74 2.23
CA GLU A 183 -11.03 5.29 2.20
C GLU A 183 -11.18 4.70 0.79
N TYR A 184 -10.78 3.43 0.63
CA TYR A 184 -10.93 2.65 -0.60
C TYR A 184 -10.20 3.24 -1.81
N ASN A 185 -9.18 4.06 -1.58
CA ASN A 185 -8.46 4.74 -2.65
C ASN A 185 -7.47 3.80 -3.33
N LYS A 186 -7.24 4.00 -4.63
CA LYS A 186 -6.33 3.19 -5.43
C LYS A 186 -5.25 4.04 -6.08
N ILE A 187 -3.99 3.66 -5.90
CA ILE A 187 -2.82 4.27 -6.55
C ILE A 187 -2.10 3.18 -7.33
N GLU A 188 -2.04 3.32 -8.65
CA GLU A 188 -1.60 2.23 -9.52
C GLU A 188 -0.65 2.69 -10.64
N ASN A 189 0.42 1.94 -10.89
CA ASN A 189 1.37 2.19 -11.99
C ASN A 189 1.96 3.62 -11.96
N CYS A 190 2.16 4.19 -10.76
CA CYS A 190 2.72 5.52 -10.60
C CYS A 190 4.24 5.51 -10.38
N GLN A 191 4.91 6.54 -10.88
CA GLN A 191 6.35 6.73 -10.69
C GLN A 191 6.61 8.02 -9.92
N PHE A 192 7.39 7.96 -8.86
CA PHE A 192 7.80 9.09 -8.03
C PHE A 192 9.31 9.28 -8.23
N ILE A 193 9.71 10.40 -8.83
CA ILE A 193 11.09 10.70 -9.19
C ILE A 193 11.49 12.03 -8.56
N ASN A 194 12.50 11.98 -7.68
CA ASN A 194 13.06 13.15 -7.00
C ASN A 194 12.02 13.92 -6.16
N ASN A 195 11.11 13.21 -5.50
CA ASN A 195 10.14 13.82 -4.60
C ASN A 195 10.69 13.88 -3.17
N THR A 196 10.38 14.95 -2.43
CA THR A 196 10.68 14.99 -0.98
C THR A 196 9.78 14.00 -0.23
N GLU A 197 8.50 13.95 -0.60
CA GLU A 197 7.54 12.94 -0.15
C GLU A 197 6.83 12.35 -1.38
N GLY A 198 6.89 11.03 -1.58
CA GLY A 198 6.14 10.39 -2.66
C GLY A 198 4.64 10.43 -2.41
N ILE A 199 4.21 9.73 -1.35
CA ILE A 199 2.81 9.71 -0.88
C ILE A 199 2.79 10.05 0.61
N ALA A 200 1.91 10.97 1.01
CA ALA A 200 1.73 11.35 2.41
C ALA A 200 0.27 11.16 2.85
N PHE A 201 0.09 10.36 3.90
CA PHE A 201 -1.14 10.27 4.67
C PHE A 201 -1.01 11.18 5.88
N ARG A 202 -1.69 12.32 5.83
CA ARG A 202 -1.54 13.39 6.81
C ARG A 202 -2.31 13.12 8.09
N THR A 203 -1.84 13.71 9.19
CA THR A 203 -2.64 13.83 10.41
C THR A 203 -3.97 14.52 10.07
N PRO A 204 -5.13 13.99 10.50
CA PRO A 204 -6.42 14.63 10.27
C PRO A 204 -6.50 16.02 10.91
N VAL A 205 -7.18 16.95 10.24
CA VAL A 205 -7.31 18.35 10.66
C VAL A 205 -8.77 18.77 10.68
N GLY A 206 -9.42 18.72 11.84
CA GLY A 206 -10.80 19.15 12.01
C GLY A 206 -11.49 18.35 13.12
N GLU A 207 -12.56 18.90 13.69
CA GLU A 207 -13.23 18.29 14.85
C GLU A 207 -13.89 16.95 14.53
N ASN A 208 -14.37 16.78 13.30
CA ASN A 208 -15.05 15.56 12.83
C ASN A 208 -14.15 14.66 11.95
N ALA A 209 -12.92 15.10 11.68
CA ALA A 209 -11.99 14.35 10.83
C ALA A 209 -11.49 13.11 11.57
N THR A 210 -11.55 11.95 10.92
CA THR A 210 -10.94 10.74 11.46
C THR A 210 -9.58 10.48 10.79
N GLY A 211 -8.75 9.66 11.41
CA GLY A 211 -7.47 9.24 10.83
C GLY A 211 -7.58 8.30 9.62
N SER A 212 -8.79 7.84 9.28
CA SER A 212 -8.95 6.68 8.40
C SER A 212 -8.60 6.99 6.94
N TYR A 213 -7.63 6.21 6.45
CA TYR A 213 -7.29 6.02 5.05
C TYR A 213 -7.45 4.55 4.63
N ALA A 214 -8.29 3.81 5.35
CA ALA A 214 -8.35 2.36 5.32
C ALA A 214 -8.80 1.76 3.98
N SER A 215 -8.59 0.46 3.83
CA SER A 215 -8.97 -0.32 2.64
C SER A 215 -8.40 0.21 1.32
N SER A 216 -7.30 0.97 1.39
CA SER A 216 -6.67 1.58 0.21
C SER A 216 -5.59 0.66 -0.37
N ILE A 217 -5.33 0.78 -1.68
CA ILE A 217 -4.37 -0.06 -2.40
C ILE A 217 -3.35 0.82 -3.11
N ILE A 218 -2.07 0.53 -2.88
CA ILE A 218 -0.94 1.09 -3.62
C ILE A 218 -0.28 -0.08 -4.36
N GLU A 219 -0.34 -0.09 -5.69
CA GLU A 219 0.18 -1.20 -6.48
C GLU A 219 1.02 -0.78 -7.68
N ARG A 220 2.04 -1.60 -8.01
CA ARG A 220 2.92 -1.41 -9.17
C ARG A 220 3.54 -0.01 -9.25
N CYS A 221 3.80 0.61 -8.10
CA CYS A 221 4.41 1.93 -8.02
C CYS A 221 5.93 1.82 -7.83
N SER A 222 6.67 2.81 -8.33
CA SER A 222 8.11 2.92 -8.12
C SER A 222 8.51 4.27 -7.55
N PHE A 223 9.41 4.27 -6.57
CA PHE A 223 9.92 5.47 -5.91
C PHE A 223 11.43 5.55 -6.11
N ASN A 224 11.92 6.60 -6.78
CA ASN A 224 13.33 6.97 -6.80
C ASN A 224 13.55 8.10 -5.78
N ILE A 225 14.16 7.73 -4.64
CA ILE A 225 14.26 8.55 -3.43
C ILE A 225 15.63 9.23 -3.37
N ASN A 226 15.61 10.56 -3.18
CA ASN A 226 16.80 11.37 -2.96
C ASN A 226 17.11 11.55 -1.47
N ASP A 227 18.25 12.17 -1.17
CA ASP A 227 18.57 12.56 0.21
C ASP A 227 17.46 13.40 0.86
N PHE A 228 17.28 13.22 2.16
CA PHE A 228 16.27 13.91 2.97
C PHE A 228 14.82 13.71 2.50
N SER A 229 14.53 12.55 1.92
CA SER A 229 13.23 12.26 1.30
C SER A 229 12.60 10.97 1.82
N VAL A 230 11.28 10.89 1.71
CA VAL A 230 10.45 9.77 2.14
C VAL A 230 9.61 9.25 0.99
N GLY A 231 9.60 7.93 0.76
CA GLY A 231 8.76 7.32 -0.26
C GLY A 231 7.28 7.42 0.09
N ILE A 232 6.88 6.76 1.17
CA ILE A 232 5.52 6.79 1.73
C ILE A 232 5.61 7.19 3.21
N LYS A 233 4.78 8.15 3.60
CA LYS A 233 4.74 8.69 4.96
C LYS A 233 3.34 8.54 5.54
N VAL A 234 3.26 7.90 6.71
CA VAL A 234 2.05 7.82 7.53
C VAL A 234 2.28 8.65 8.80
N GLU A 235 1.67 9.82 8.87
CA GLU A 235 1.85 10.77 9.98
C GLU A 235 1.15 10.31 11.27
N PRO A 236 1.47 10.90 12.44
CA PRO A 236 0.74 10.60 13.68
C PRO A 236 -0.77 10.73 13.48
N LEU A 237 -1.55 9.85 14.10
CA LEU A 237 -3.02 9.77 13.98
C LEU A 237 -3.55 9.46 12.57
N ALA A 238 -2.69 9.25 11.56
CA ALA A 238 -3.12 8.72 10.27
C ALA A 238 -3.23 7.19 10.32
N GLU A 239 -4.28 6.63 9.73
CA GLU A 239 -4.61 5.21 9.76
C GLU A 239 -4.67 4.63 8.34
N PHE A 240 -3.51 4.25 7.82
CA PHE A 240 -3.45 3.45 6.59
C PHE A 240 -3.62 1.97 6.97
N SER A 241 -4.79 1.62 7.51
CA SER A 241 -5.13 0.30 8.04
C SER A 241 -5.87 -0.55 7.00
N ASP A 242 -5.89 -1.87 7.17
CA ASP A 242 -6.59 -2.80 6.26
C ASP A 242 -6.25 -2.59 4.77
N SER A 243 -5.06 -2.05 4.51
CA SER A 243 -4.64 -1.54 3.22
C SER A 243 -3.53 -2.38 2.64
N GLN A 244 -3.17 -2.17 1.38
CA GLN A 244 -2.23 -3.05 0.69
C GLN A 244 -1.18 -2.27 -0.11
N LEU A 245 0.09 -2.65 0.05
CA LEU A 245 1.19 -2.28 -0.82
C LEU A 245 1.59 -3.51 -1.62
N GLN A 246 1.35 -3.50 -2.93
CA GLN A 246 1.58 -4.66 -3.79
C GLN A 246 2.53 -4.36 -4.95
N ASN A 247 3.59 -5.16 -5.10
CA ASN A 247 4.56 -5.02 -6.20
C ASN A 247 5.13 -3.58 -6.29
N VAL A 248 5.38 -2.97 -5.14
CA VAL A 248 5.94 -1.62 -5.02
C VAL A 248 7.46 -1.71 -4.93
N ARG A 249 8.17 -0.79 -5.61
CA ARG A 249 9.64 -0.75 -5.59
C ARG A 249 10.17 0.59 -5.09
N PHE A 250 11.10 0.53 -4.15
CA PHE A 250 11.83 1.69 -3.64
C PHE A 250 13.29 1.59 -4.07
N TRP A 251 13.76 2.60 -4.80
CA TRP A 251 15.14 2.80 -5.23
C TRP A 251 15.74 3.92 -4.41
N MET A 252 16.76 3.59 -3.64
CA MET A 252 17.41 4.45 -2.65
C MET A 252 18.92 4.40 -2.87
N GLY A 253 19.63 5.45 -2.49
CA GLY A 253 21.09 5.43 -2.57
C GLY A 253 21.71 5.68 -3.96
N GLU A 254 20.90 5.82 -5.02
CA GLU A 254 21.40 6.10 -6.39
C GLU A 254 21.82 7.57 -6.55
N HIS A 255 21.07 8.48 -5.93
CA HIS A 255 21.20 9.94 -6.08
C HIS A 255 21.44 10.66 -4.75
N GLY A 256 22.09 9.98 -3.83
CA GLY A 256 22.32 10.43 -2.47
C GLY A 256 22.70 9.26 -1.57
N ARG A 257 23.15 9.51 -0.34
CA ARG A 257 23.49 8.42 0.60
C ARG A 257 22.93 8.61 2.01
N ALA A 258 22.18 9.68 2.25
CA ALA A 258 21.85 10.14 3.59
C ALA A 258 20.36 10.46 3.80
N ASN A 259 19.83 10.09 4.97
CA ASN A 259 18.50 10.47 5.45
C ASN A 259 17.38 10.12 4.45
N GLN A 260 17.33 8.86 4.03
CA GLN A 260 16.33 8.37 3.09
C GLN A 260 15.49 7.30 3.79
N THR A 261 14.17 7.41 3.73
CA THR A 261 13.26 6.41 4.31
C THR A 261 12.24 5.98 3.26
N ALA A 262 12.18 4.70 2.93
CA ALA A 262 11.16 4.23 1.97
C ALA A 262 9.75 4.31 2.56
N LEU A 263 9.54 3.75 3.75
CA LEU A 263 8.28 3.82 4.48
C LEU A 263 8.48 4.37 5.89
N LEU A 264 7.95 5.57 6.16
CA LEU A 264 7.97 6.19 7.49
C LEU A 264 6.60 6.06 8.15
N VAL A 265 6.51 5.31 9.25
CA VAL A 265 5.26 5.04 9.96
C VAL A 265 5.28 5.68 11.33
N ARG A 266 4.48 6.72 11.52
CA ARG A 266 4.22 7.38 12.80
C ARG A 266 2.77 7.27 13.24
N GLY A 267 1.85 6.95 12.32
CA GLY A 267 0.46 6.61 12.62
C GLY A 267 0.29 5.10 12.81
N THR A 268 -0.67 4.52 12.10
CA THR A 268 -0.90 3.07 12.10
C THR A 268 -0.97 2.50 10.69
N MET A 269 -0.41 1.29 10.55
CA MET A 269 -0.60 0.41 9.40
C MET A 269 -1.16 -0.94 9.88
N CYS A 270 -2.05 -0.90 10.87
CA CYS A 270 -2.69 -2.10 11.42
C CYS A 270 -3.38 -2.90 10.30
N GLN A 271 -3.13 -4.21 10.25
CA GLN A 271 -3.68 -5.12 9.24
C GLN A 271 -3.30 -4.76 7.78
N SER A 272 -2.37 -3.83 7.57
CA SER A 272 -1.94 -3.47 6.22
C SER A 272 -0.83 -4.37 5.72
N LEU A 273 -1.02 -4.90 4.51
CA LEU A 273 -0.18 -5.94 3.91
C LEU A 273 0.87 -5.36 2.97
N LEU A 274 2.13 -5.79 3.13
CA LEU A 274 3.19 -5.56 2.15
C LEU A 274 3.44 -6.88 1.40
N LEU A 275 3.10 -6.91 0.11
CA LEU A 275 3.22 -8.08 -0.76
C LEU A 275 4.08 -7.77 -1.98
N GLY A 276 5.16 -8.53 -2.20
CA GLY A 276 6.06 -8.31 -3.34
C GLY A 276 6.76 -6.94 -3.32
N VAL A 277 6.93 -6.32 -2.14
CA VAL A 277 7.57 -5.00 -2.00
C VAL A 277 9.09 -5.14 -2.00
N VAL A 278 9.77 -4.40 -2.88
CA VAL A 278 11.22 -4.45 -3.03
C VAL A 278 11.84 -3.14 -2.57
N PHE A 279 12.66 -3.20 -1.52
CA PHE A 279 13.51 -2.11 -1.07
C PHE A 279 14.92 -2.34 -1.62
N GLU A 280 15.46 -1.39 -2.39
CA GLU A 280 16.77 -1.52 -3.03
C GLU A 280 17.63 -0.29 -2.74
N SER A 281 18.81 -0.55 -2.17
CA SER A 281 19.84 0.45 -1.89
C SER A 281 21.03 0.27 -2.82
N PHE A 282 21.48 1.37 -3.43
CA PHE A 282 22.61 1.40 -4.36
C PHE A 282 23.88 2.06 -3.77
N THR A 283 23.86 2.44 -2.49
CA THR A 283 25.04 3.03 -1.82
C THR A 283 25.80 1.99 -1.01
N ASP A 284 27.13 2.04 -1.07
CA ASP A 284 28.00 1.17 -0.27
C ASP A 284 28.04 1.57 1.22
N GLU A 285 27.86 2.87 1.52
CA GLU A 285 27.96 3.46 2.86
C GLU A 285 26.70 4.27 3.21
N PRO A 286 25.58 3.60 3.57
CA PRO A 286 24.33 4.26 3.91
C PRO A 286 24.40 4.99 5.27
N VAL A 287 23.89 6.22 5.32
CA VAL A 287 23.80 7.04 6.54
C VAL A 287 22.34 7.39 6.83
N TYR A 288 21.73 6.85 7.88
CA TYR A 288 20.29 7.01 8.14
C TYR A 288 19.43 6.64 6.92
N MET A 289 19.69 5.47 6.35
CA MET A 289 18.90 4.90 5.26
C MET A 289 18.07 3.71 5.76
N PHE A 290 16.76 3.87 5.70
CA PHE A 290 15.80 2.92 6.27
C PHE A 290 14.81 2.42 5.21
N GLY A 291 14.64 1.10 5.12
CA GLY A 291 13.54 0.54 4.33
C GLY A 291 12.19 0.87 4.98
N ILE A 292 12.07 0.56 6.27
CA ILE A 292 10.93 0.94 7.10
C ILE A 292 11.46 1.62 8.37
N GLU A 293 10.88 2.77 8.73
CA GLU A 293 11.16 3.48 9.98
C GLU A 293 9.88 3.55 10.81
N LEU A 294 9.90 2.98 12.01
CA LEU A 294 8.79 3.03 12.96
C LEU A 294 9.07 4.13 13.99
N GLY A 295 8.25 5.17 13.95
CA GLY A 295 8.36 6.32 14.86
C GLY A 295 7.72 6.09 16.23
N GLU A 296 7.99 7.00 17.16
CA GLU A 296 7.55 6.90 18.57
C GLU A 296 6.03 6.75 18.74
N THR A 297 5.27 7.41 17.88
CA THR A 297 3.79 7.39 17.92
C THR A 297 3.17 6.24 17.12
N CYS A 298 3.99 5.37 16.53
CA CYS A 298 3.51 4.23 15.75
C CYS A 298 2.76 3.26 16.65
N THR A 299 1.49 2.97 16.36
CA THR A 299 0.70 2.03 17.17
C THR A 299 0.69 0.61 16.59
N ALA A 300 0.80 0.46 15.27
CA ALA A 300 0.96 -0.84 14.62
C ALA A 300 1.77 -0.71 13.32
N ALA A 301 2.75 -1.62 13.17
CA ALA A 301 3.54 -1.78 11.94
C ALA A 301 2.75 -2.55 10.86
N PRO A 302 3.13 -2.42 9.58
CA PRO A 302 2.58 -3.26 8.53
C PRO A 302 2.92 -4.76 8.70
N LEU A 303 2.08 -5.62 8.15
CA LEU A 303 2.33 -7.05 7.99
C LEU A 303 3.22 -7.31 6.76
N LEU A 304 4.34 -8.01 6.94
CA LEU A 304 5.24 -8.39 5.84
C LEU A 304 4.86 -9.75 5.26
N ASP A 305 4.52 -9.82 3.97
CA ASP A 305 4.12 -11.06 3.30
C ASP A 305 5.16 -11.50 2.24
N GLY A 306 4.82 -12.51 1.45
CA GLY A 306 5.65 -13.09 0.41
C GLY A 306 6.23 -12.05 -0.55
N GLY A 307 7.52 -12.21 -0.85
CA GLY A 307 8.22 -11.37 -1.82
C GLY A 307 8.68 -10.00 -1.30
N VAL A 308 8.50 -9.69 0.00
CA VAL A 308 9.17 -8.52 0.60
C VAL A 308 10.68 -8.76 0.64
N SER A 309 11.46 -7.85 0.06
CA SER A 309 12.92 -8.00 -0.03
C SER A 309 13.68 -6.70 0.22
N PHE A 310 14.87 -6.83 0.79
CA PHE A 310 15.81 -5.73 1.03
C PHE A 310 17.13 -6.06 0.35
N LEU A 311 17.50 -5.28 -0.67
CA LEU A 311 18.70 -5.45 -1.49
C LEU A 311 19.69 -4.31 -1.20
N GLY A 312 20.99 -4.61 -1.28
CA GLY A 312 22.07 -3.65 -0.99
C GLY A 312 22.33 -3.40 0.49
N ASN A 313 23.08 -2.34 0.79
CA ASN A 313 23.48 -1.99 2.15
C ASN A 313 22.47 -1.01 2.78
N TRP A 314 22.19 -1.19 4.07
CA TRP A 314 21.20 -0.38 4.81
C TRP A 314 21.78 0.07 6.16
N THR A 315 21.37 1.23 6.65
CA THR A 315 21.56 1.56 8.08
C THR A 315 20.70 0.62 8.92
N ALA A 316 19.43 0.45 8.54
CA ALA A 316 18.59 -0.64 9.00
C ALA A 316 17.55 -0.97 7.92
N LYS A 317 17.24 -2.26 7.75
CA LYS A 317 16.12 -2.68 6.88
C LYS A 317 14.79 -2.22 7.47
N ILE A 318 14.64 -2.43 8.78
CA ILE A 318 13.54 -1.90 9.60
C ILE A 318 14.16 -1.27 10.85
N TYR A 319 14.00 0.03 11.02
CA TYR A 319 14.42 0.76 12.22
C TYR A 319 13.25 0.83 13.22
N ASN A 320 13.40 0.16 14.36
CA ASN A 320 12.34 0.00 15.37
C ASN A 320 12.90 0.14 16.80
N PRO A 321 13.30 1.34 17.23
CA PRO A 321 13.84 1.55 18.58
C PRO A 321 12.76 1.50 19.68
N TYR A 322 11.48 1.51 19.31
CA TYR A 322 10.34 1.55 20.23
C TYR A 322 9.71 0.18 20.48
N SER A 323 10.31 -0.90 19.98
CA SER A 323 9.85 -2.28 20.17
C SER A 323 8.41 -2.51 19.68
N ILE A 324 7.98 -1.83 18.62
CA ILE A 324 6.69 -2.07 17.98
C ILE A 324 6.69 -3.49 17.42
N TRP A 325 5.58 -4.21 17.56
CA TRP A 325 5.49 -5.56 17.04
C TRP A 325 5.58 -5.56 15.51
N ILE A 326 6.46 -6.39 14.96
CA ILE A 326 6.58 -6.62 13.51
C ILE A 326 6.06 -8.02 13.24
N SER A 327 5.00 -8.11 12.46
CA SER A 327 4.44 -9.38 12.01
C SER A 327 4.83 -9.63 10.57
N GLY A 328 4.97 -10.91 10.20
CA GLY A 328 5.02 -11.33 8.81
C GLY A 328 4.59 -12.77 8.64
N VAL A 329 4.21 -13.18 7.43
CA VAL A 329 3.92 -14.59 7.16
C VAL A 329 5.18 -15.42 7.37
N GLY A 330 5.09 -16.48 8.17
CA GLY A 330 6.24 -17.32 8.54
C GLY A 330 7.20 -16.70 9.56
N SER A 331 6.87 -15.56 10.17
CA SER A 331 7.71 -14.93 11.19
C SER A 331 7.74 -15.75 12.48
N LEU A 332 8.89 -15.79 13.16
CA LEU A 332 8.98 -16.43 14.47
C LEU A 332 8.50 -15.47 15.57
N PHE A 333 7.74 -15.98 16.52
CA PHE A 333 7.30 -15.22 17.69
C PHE A 333 7.60 -15.96 18.99
N SER A 334 7.70 -15.22 20.09
CA SER A 334 7.73 -15.78 21.44
C SER A 334 6.80 -14.99 22.35
N ARG A 335 6.08 -15.71 23.21
CA ARG A 335 5.29 -15.16 24.32
C ARG A 335 5.85 -15.73 25.61
N GLU A 336 6.28 -14.88 26.51
CA GLU A 336 6.89 -15.30 27.77
C GLU A 336 6.02 -14.95 28.97
N LYS A 337 5.96 -15.87 29.93
CA LYS A 337 5.42 -15.66 31.27
C LYS A 337 3.98 -15.12 31.30
N VAL A 338 3.11 -15.60 30.41
CA VAL A 338 1.68 -15.29 30.43
C VAL A 338 1.08 -15.90 31.70
N ASP A 339 0.54 -15.06 32.58
CA ASP A 339 -0.05 -15.49 33.85
C ASP A 339 -1.41 -16.17 33.61
N ILE A 340 -1.59 -17.36 34.18
CA ILE A 340 -2.80 -18.17 34.05
C ILE A 340 -3.49 -18.25 35.41
N PRO A 341 -4.71 -17.72 35.57
CA PRO A 341 -5.46 -17.83 36.81
C PRO A 341 -5.74 -19.30 37.18
N VAL A 342 -5.48 -19.66 38.44
CA VAL A 342 -5.75 -21.01 38.96
C VAL A 342 -7.12 -21.03 39.64
N GLY A 343 -8.07 -21.78 39.08
CA GLY A 343 -9.38 -21.99 39.71
C GLY A 343 -9.29 -22.96 40.91
N THR A 344 -10.28 -22.93 41.81
CA THR A 344 -10.29 -23.71 43.06
C THR A 344 -11.42 -24.74 43.08
N GLY A 345 -11.38 -25.69 44.02
CA GLY A 345 -12.45 -26.67 44.23
C GLY A 345 -12.71 -27.57 43.00
N ASN A 346 -11.65 -27.95 42.28
CA ASN A 346 -11.70 -28.68 41.01
C ASN A 346 -12.38 -27.96 39.83
N GLN A 347 -12.57 -26.64 39.92
CA GLN A 347 -13.10 -25.81 38.84
C GLN A 347 -11.98 -25.05 38.13
N TYR A 348 -12.01 -25.01 36.80
CA TYR A 348 -11.13 -24.13 36.02
C TYR A 348 -11.64 -22.69 36.09
N ASN A 349 -10.72 -21.73 36.07
CA ASN A 349 -11.06 -20.33 35.77
C ASN A 349 -11.29 -20.13 34.27
N GLU A 350 -11.69 -18.92 33.91
CA GLU A 350 -11.80 -18.49 32.52
C GLU A 350 -10.48 -18.71 31.75
N PRO A 351 -10.54 -19.23 30.50
CA PRO A 351 -9.37 -19.44 29.69
C PRO A 351 -8.62 -18.14 29.37
N VAL A 352 -7.29 -18.19 29.39
CA VAL A 352 -6.43 -17.14 28.83
C VAL A 352 -6.07 -17.52 27.40
N SER A 353 -6.16 -16.56 26.49
CA SER A 353 -5.81 -16.73 25.08
C SER A 353 -4.40 -16.22 24.79
N ILE A 354 -3.64 -16.98 24.02
CA ILE A 354 -2.36 -16.58 23.44
C ILE A 354 -2.54 -16.52 21.93
N ASP A 355 -2.43 -15.33 21.34
CA ASP A 355 -2.61 -15.08 19.91
C ASP A 355 -1.51 -14.16 19.32
N VAL A 356 -1.49 -14.11 17.99
CA VAL A 356 -0.49 -13.41 17.16
C VAL A 356 -1.13 -12.47 16.15
N GLN A 357 -2.19 -11.78 16.59
CA GLN A 357 -2.93 -10.84 15.74
C GLN A 357 -1.99 -9.81 15.07
N PRO A 358 -2.20 -9.50 13.77
CA PRO A 358 -3.31 -9.93 12.93
C PRO A 358 -3.12 -11.28 12.22
N SER A 359 -2.00 -11.97 12.43
CA SER A 359 -1.74 -13.28 11.84
C SER A 359 -2.43 -14.41 12.60
N ASN A 360 -2.46 -15.59 11.98
CA ASN A 360 -2.76 -16.86 12.64
C ASN A 360 -1.47 -17.51 13.17
N VAL A 361 -1.62 -18.52 14.03
CA VAL A 361 -0.49 -19.33 14.51
C VAL A 361 -0.28 -20.49 13.55
N ALA A 362 0.86 -20.54 12.83
CA ALA A 362 1.23 -21.72 12.05
C ALA A 362 1.78 -22.84 12.93
N TYR A 363 2.53 -22.47 13.96
CA TYR A 363 3.13 -23.39 14.92
C TYR A 363 3.31 -22.70 16.27
N PHE A 364 3.10 -23.41 17.37
CA PHE A 364 3.40 -22.93 18.71
C PHE A 364 3.81 -24.09 19.61
N LYS A 365 4.91 -23.93 20.35
CA LYS A 365 5.38 -24.87 21.36
C LYS A 365 5.27 -24.25 22.74
N PRO A 366 4.24 -24.61 23.54
CA PRO A 366 4.08 -24.09 24.88
C PRO A 366 4.97 -24.79 25.90
N LYS A 367 5.39 -24.01 26.89
CA LYS A 367 6.00 -24.41 28.16
C LYS A 367 5.05 -24.00 29.28
N ILE A 368 4.63 -24.96 30.09
CA ILE A 368 3.91 -24.70 31.34
C ILE A 368 4.94 -24.61 32.46
N GLU A 369 4.81 -23.59 33.30
CA GLU A 369 5.58 -23.41 34.52
C GLU A 369 4.62 -23.23 35.70
N VAL A 370 4.79 -24.04 36.74
CA VAL A 370 3.99 -23.99 37.96
C VAL A 370 4.93 -23.74 39.13
N THR A 371 4.65 -22.71 39.91
CA THR A 371 5.52 -22.25 41.02
C THR A 371 4.69 -21.87 42.24
N GLY A 372 5.31 -21.78 43.41
CA GLY A 372 4.65 -21.30 44.64
C GLY A 372 4.51 -22.39 45.70
N GLY A 373 3.69 -22.10 46.72
CA GLY A 373 3.52 -22.96 47.89
C GLY A 373 2.37 -23.94 47.70
N PHE A 374 2.70 -25.22 47.45
CA PHE A 374 1.72 -26.31 47.41
C PHE A 374 1.32 -26.73 48.82
N LYS A 375 0.01 -26.90 49.04
CA LYS A 375 -0.49 -27.57 50.25
C LYS A 375 -0.32 -29.09 50.15
N THR A 376 -0.34 -29.78 51.29
CA THR A 376 -0.28 -31.24 51.32
C THR A 376 -1.43 -31.85 50.51
N GLY A 377 -1.09 -32.66 49.50
CA GLY A 377 -2.06 -33.31 48.61
C GLY A 377 -2.67 -32.39 47.54
N GLU A 378 -2.13 -31.18 47.37
CA GLU A 378 -2.57 -30.26 46.32
C GLU A 378 -2.12 -30.74 44.94
N ILE A 379 -3.04 -30.74 43.99
CA ILE A 379 -2.82 -31.10 42.60
C ILE A 379 -3.30 -29.95 41.74
N VAL A 380 -2.37 -29.32 41.04
CA VAL A 380 -2.64 -28.27 40.06
C VAL A 380 -2.71 -28.90 38.68
N THR A 381 -3.85 -28.73 38.02
CA THR A 381 -4.13 -29.24 36.68
C THR A 381 -4.19 -28.08 35.69
N VAL A 382 -3.31 -28.08 34.71
CA VAL A 382 -3.29 -27.13 33.59
C VAL A 382 -3.77 -27.84 32.34
N ARG A 383 -4.68 -27.23 31.59
CA ARG A 383 -5.12 -27.73 30.29
C ARG A 383 -4.81 -26.71 29.20
N ILE A 384 -4.36 -27.20 28.05
CA ILE A 384 -4.08 -26.41 26.84
C ILE A 384 -4.91 -27.00 25.70
N TRP A 385 -5.56 -26.15 24.94
CA TRP A 385 -6.31 -26.52 23.75
C TRP A 385 -6.25 -25.41 22.71
N ILE A 386 -6.71 -25.70 21.49
CA ILE A 386 -6.65 -24.76 20.37
C ILE A 386 -8.05 -24.27 20.06
N GLU A 387 -8.18 -22.97 19.80
CA GLU A 387 -9.32 -22.37 19.09
C GLU A 387 -8.92 -22.16 17.62
N TYR A 388 -9.79 -22.60 16.72
CA TYR A 388 -9.62 -22.51 15.27
C TYR A 388 -10.34 -21.30 14.68
N ILE A 389 -9.96 -20.90 13.47
CA ILE A 389 -10.55 -19.74 12.77
C ILE A 389 -12.05 -19.89 12.49
N ASP A 390 -12.56 -21.12 12.45
CA ASP A 390 -13.99 -21.43 12.29
C ASP A 390 -14.76 -21.40 13.62
N ASN A 391 -14.13 -20.90 14.69
CA ASN A 391 -14.62 -20.87 16.07
C ASN A 391 -14.88 -22.26 16.68
N THR A 392 -14.34 -23.32 16.07
CA THR A 392 -14.30 -24.64 16.73
C THR A 392 -13.07 -24.73 17.64
N GLU A 393 -13.13 -25.64 18.60
CA GLU A 393 -11.99 -25.94 19.47
C GLU A 393 -11.44 -27.34 19.19
N SER A 394 -10.19 -27.59 19.55
CA SER A 394 -9.63 -28.93 19.50
C SER A 394 -10.48 -29.88 20.35
N THR A 395 -10.85 -31.01 19.76
CA THR A 395 -11.71 -32.02 20.42
C THR A 395 -11.06 -32.61 21.67
N GLN A 396 -9.74 -32.51 21.78
CA GLN A 396 -8.98 -32.88 22.96
C GLN A 396 -8.22 -31.66 23.49
N ALA A 397 -7.97 -31.67 24.81
CA ALA A 397 -7.06 -30.76 25.47
C ALA A 397 -5.88 -31.56 26.02
N VAL A 398 -4.68 -31.01 25.93
CA VAL A 398 -3.51 -31.55 26.61
C VAL A 398 -3.58 -31.16 28.06
N VAL A 399 -3.64 -32.15 28.95
CA VAL A 399 -3.75 -31.94 30.40
C VAL A 399 -2.44 -32.30 31.08
N ARG A 400 -1.99 -31.42 31.98
CA ARG A 400 -0.81 -31.60 32.81
C ARG A 400 -1.14 -31.39 34.27
N THR A 401 -0.65 -32.29 35.12
CA THR A 401 -0.83 -32.21 36.57
C THR A 401 0.50 -32.00 37.25
N PHE A 402 0.49 -31.15 38.28
CA PHE A 402 1.63 -30.81 39.10
C PHE A 402 1.24 -30.99 40.56
N ASN A 403 2.09 -31.66 41.33
CA ASN A 403 1.99 -31.80 42.79
C ASN A 403 3.15 -31.08 43.51
N GLU A 404 4.05 -30.46 42.74
CA GLU A 404 5.16 -29.63 43.20
C GLU A 404 5.50 -28.58 42.13
N SER A 405 6.37 -27.63 42.48
CA SER A 405 6.84 -26.64 41.51
C SER A 405 7.65 -27.31 40.40
N GLY A 406 7.41 -26.93 39.16
CA GLY A 406 8.06 -27.55 38.02
C GLY A 406 7.73 -26.86 36.71
N SER A 407 8.40 -27.29 35.64
CA SER A 407 8.08 -26.81 34.30
C SER A 407 8.19 -27.93 33.28
N VAL A 408 7.33 -27.89 32.26
CA VAL A 408 7.26 -28.91 31.22
C VAL A 408 6.95 -28.25 29.88
N TRP A 409 7.69 -28.68 28.85
CA TRP A 409 7.33 -28.40 27.47
C TRP A 409 6.34 -29.45 26.98
N LEU A 410 5.34 -29.04 26.20
CA LEU A 410 4.50 -30.02 25.51
C LEU A 410 5.34 -30.77 24.48
N SER A 411 5.08 -32.08 24.37
CA SER A 411 5.74 -32.93 23.38
C SER A 411 5.15 -32.70 21.99
N ASP A 412 5.86 -33.12 20.94
CA ASP A 412 5.37 -32.97 19.58
C ASP A 412 4.14 -33.86 19.31
N GLU A 413 4.03 -35.01 20.00
CA GLU A 413 2.86 -35.90 19.95
C GLU A 413 1.63 -35.24 20.61
N GLU A 414 1.84 -34.51 21.70
CA GLU A 414 0.78 -33.76 22.37
C GLU A 414 0.31 -32.58 21.54
N LEU A 415 1.24 -31.87 20.92
CA LEU A 415 0.91 -30.83 19.96
C LEU A 415 0.10 -31.42 18.83
N LEU A 416 0.52 -32.54 18.23
CA LEU A 416 -0.21 -33.21 17.16
C LEU A 416 -1.64 -33.61 17.57
N SER A 417 -1.84 -34.06 18.82
CA SER A 417 -3.17 -34.44 19.33
C SER A 417 -4.17 -33.27 19.37
N LEU A 418 -3.67 -32.03 19.38
CA LEU A 418 -4.52 -30.85 19.36
C LEU A 418 -5.09 -30.58 17.97
N TYR A 419 -4.51 -31.09 16.87
CA TYR A 419 -4.91 -30.80 15.49
C TYR A 419 -5.80 -31.92 14.91
N PRO A 420 -7.15 -31.80 14.92
CA PRO A 420 -8.03 -32.83 14.40
C PRO A 420 -8.08 -32.84 12.86
N SER A 421 -7.63 -31.77 12.18
CA SER A 421 -7.64 -31.62 10.72
C SER A 421 -6.70 -30.48 10.26
N GLN A 422 -6.70 -30.16 8.95
CA GLN A 422 -5.97 -29.02 8.36
C GLN A 422 -6.63 -27.67 8.67
N ASN A 423 -6.89 -27.38 9.94
CA ASN A 423 -7.54 -26.14 10.37
C ASN A 423 -6.50 -25.08 10.77
N ILE A 424 -6.91 -23.81 10.73
CA ILE A 424 -6.06 -22.66 11.03
C ILE A 424 -6.19 -22.33 12.52
N VAL A 425 -5.08 -22.34 13.25
CA VAL A 425 -5.04 -21.96 14.67
C VAL A 425 -5.26 -20.46 14.80
N TRP A 426 -6.34 -20.08 15.46
CA TRP A 426 -6.65 -18.69 15.78
C TRP A 426 -5.99 -18.29 17.10
N SER A 427 -6.18 -19.08 18.16
CA SER A 427 -5.54 -18.84 19.45
C SER A 427 -5.24 -20.13 20.22
N VAL A 428 -4.24 -20.06 21.10
CA VAL A 428 -3.94 -21.12 22.05
C VAL A 428 -4.57 -20.77 23.38
N LYS A 429 -5.51 -21.60 23.84
CA LYS A 429 -6.25 -21.39 25.08
C LYS A 429 -5.59 -22.18 26.20
N VAL A 430 -5.51 -21.56 27.37
CA VAL A 430 -4.93 -22.16 28.57
C VAL A 430 -5.82 -21.90 29.77
N ALA A 431 -6.06 -22.92 30.58
CA ALA A 431 -6.74 -22.77 31.87
C ALA A 431 -6.09 -23.67 32.93
N ALA A 432 -6.14 -23.22 34.18
CA ALA A 432 -5.61 -23.96 35.32
C ALA A 432 -6.66 -24.12 36.44
N LYS A 433 -6.55 -25.22 37.19
CA LYS A 433 -7.34 -25.48 38.40
C LYS A 433 -6.51 -26.18 39.46
N THR A 434 -6.94 -26.10 40.72
CA THR A 434 -6.45 -26.93 41.83
C THR A 434 -7.59 -27.77 42.41
N ASN A 435 -7.28 -28.90 43.01
CA ASN A 435 -8.22 -29.70 43.79
C ASN A 435 -8.56 -29.08 45.17
N MET A 436 -7.81 -28.06 45.60
CA MET A 436 -8.00 -27.37 46.88
C MET A 436 -8.97 -26.20 46.77
N ASP A 437 -9.64 -25.83 47.87
CA ASP A 437 -10.54 -24.66 47.92
C ASP A 437 -9.80 -23.31 47.88
N SER A 438 -8.48 -23.32 48.11
CA SER A 438 -7.58 -22.16 47.95
C SER A 438 -6.17 -22.63 47.66
N SER A 439 -5.40 -21.85 46.88
CA SER A 439 -4.04 -22.18 46.44
C SER A 439 -3.09 -20.99 46.59
N GLY A 440 -1.84 -21.27 46.92
CA GLY A 440 -0.72 -20.33 46.83
C GLY A 440 0.14 -20.55 45.57
N VAL A 441 -0.37 -21.31 44.61
CA VAL A 441 0.33 -21.70 43.37
C VAL A 441 0.03 -20.71 42.25
N TYR A 442 1.05 -20.44 41.44
CA TYR A 442 1.00 -19.61 40.25
C TYR A 442 1.31 -20.47 39.03
N VAL A 443 0.52 -20.31 37.97
CA VAL A 443 0.75 -20.96 36.68
C VAL A 443 1.11 -19.90 35.65
N LYS A 444 2.19 -20.14 34.92
CA LYS A 444 2.61 -19.33 33.78
C LYS A 444 2.77 -20.20 32.55
N VAL A 445 2.35 -19.68 31.40
CA VAL A 445 2.66 -20.30 30.11
C VAL A 445 3.56 -19.39 29.30
N SER A 446 4.61 -19.97 28.77
CA SER A 446 5.46 -19.36 27.75
C SER A 446 5.40 -20.21 26.49
N GLY A 447 5.89 -19.71 25.38
CA GLY A 447 6.09 -20.51 24.19
C GLY A 447 6.67 -19.70 23.05
N TYR A 448 7.13 -20.41 22.03
CA TYR A 448 7.57 -19.82 20.78
C TYR A 448 6.90 -20.53 19.62
N GLY A 449 6.83 -19.85 18.48
CA GLY A 449 6.05 -20.30 17.36
C GLY A 449 6.44 -19.62 16.06
N ALA A 450 5.68 -19.94 15.02
CA ALA A 450 5.70 -19.25 13.74
C ALA A 450 4.29 -18.76 13.43
N THR A 451 4.17 -17.54 12.90
CA THR A 451 2.93 -17.03 12.30
C THR A 451 2.70 -17.67 10.93
N GLY A 452 1.44 -17.85 10.55
CA GLY A 452 1.06 -18.37 9.24
C GLY A 452 0.71 -17.30 8.23
#